data_AF-A0A5K7ZWX5-F1
#
_entry.id   AF-A0A5K7ZWX5-F1
#
_cell.length_a   1.000
_cell.length_b   1.000
_cell.length_c   1.000
_cell.angle_alpha   90.00
_cell.angle_beta   90.00
_cell.angle_gamma   90.00
#
_symmetry.space_group_name_H-M   'P 1'
#
loop_
_entity.id
_entity.type
_entity.pdbx_description
1 polymer ?
#
loop_
_entity_poly.entity_id
_entity_poly.type
_entity_poly.pdbx_seq_one_letter_code
_entity_poly.pdbx_strand_id
1 'polypeptide(L)'
;MKPAVPKKPGKIETRLSMAVLAVLVAIGVGVALRQFRISAAVLALRPESLHEEAGSPADQAPIIDLKESGMVPFSPPEHFTPDTLYEKIDGRADLYLGAGFVSLATQRFAPDHARDRWVEVFVYDMGRPQNAFSVFSMQRRETARTDRQLPNAYRTENALFMTRGPYYLEWIGTDGAPVLQEQIGILARRFSDTHGGADAAVAPGASLFPDAGLSPDSRQLITANAFGYEQLDNIHTAGYLIHGVHLTAFVSERKNADAATALADSYRQTLLAYGADAASAPPAVDGVAMLQVFDTMEIVFSRGSYLAGVHEATDATAAAILAQRLAEHLEGLTGPHAPPPQEIGEAEENKEQQ
;
A
#
# COMPACT_ATOMS: atom_id res chain seq x y z
N MET A 1 34.60 40.02 30.62
CA MET A 1 33.27 39.63 30.09
C MET A 1 32.38 40.87 30.03
N LYS A 2 32.05 41.34 28.82
CA LYS A 2 31.01 42.36 28.59
C LYS A 2 29.72 41.63 28.20
N PRO A 3 28.59 41.83 28.89
CA PRO A 3 27.32 41.25 28.46
C PRO A 3 26.84 41.97 27.19
N ALA A 4 26.49 41.19 26.16
CA ALA A 4 25.88 41.70 24.95
C ALA A 4 24.46 42.19 25.28
N VAL A 5 24.23 43.50 25.13
CA VAL A 5 22.92 44.12 25.29
C VAL A 5 22.04 43.67 24.11
N PRO A 6 20.83 43.12 24.33
CA PRO A 6 19.94 42.76 23.24
C PRO A 6 19.52 44.03 22.48
N LYS A 7 19.84 44.08 21.19
CA LYS A 7 19.40 45.16 20.30
C LYS A 7 17.87 45.14 20.24
N LYS A 8 17.24 46.27 20.58
CA LYS A 8 15.81 46.48 20.35
C LYS A 8 15.55 46.38 18.84
N PRO A 9 14.55 45.61 18.39
CA PRO A 9 14.26 45.44 16.98
C PRO A 9 13.98 46.80 16.34
N GLY A 10 14.53 47.01 15.15
CA GLY A 10 14.37 48.26 14.42
C GLY A 10 12.91 48.44 14.01
N LYS A 11 12.44 49.70 13.92
CA LYS A 11 11.07 50.02 13.46
C LYS A 11 10.73 49.39 12.09
N ILE A 12 11.74 49.06 11.29
CA ILE A 12 11.62 48.39 9.99
C ILE A 12 11.39 46.88 10.16
N GLU A 13 12.10 46.21 11.06
CA GLU A 13 11.90 44.78 11.37
C GLU A 13 10.51 44.55 11.98
N THR A 14 10.06 45.43 12.87
CA THR A 14 8.69 45.34 13.42
C THR A 14 7.62 45.52 12.34
N ARG A 15 7.84 46.42 11.37
CA ARG A 15 6.90 46.60 10.25
C ARG A 15 6.90 45.40 9.31
N LEU A 16 8.06 44.81 9.05
CA LEU A 16 8.18 43.62 8.21
C LEU A 16 7.52 42.40 8.87
N SER A 17 7.76 42.17 10.16
CA SER A 17 7.09 41.08 10.90
C SER A 17 5.57 41.26 10.96
N MET A 18 5.09 42.50 11.14
CA MET A 18 3.65 42.77 11.09
C MET A 18 3.04 42.55 9.70
N ALA A 19 3.78 42.86 8.64
CA ALA A 19 3.34 42.59 7.26
C ALA A 19 3.26 41.08 6.98
N VAL A 20 4.27 40.31 7.39
CA VAL A 20 4.26 38.84 7.28
C VAL A 20 3.12 38.23 8.08
N LEU A 21 2.88 38.69 9.30
CA LEU A 21 1.77 38.21 10.13
C LEU A 21 0.41 38.50 9.47
N ALA A 22 0.24 39.69 8.88
CA ALA A 22 -0.99 40.04 8.17
C ALA A 22 -1.23 39.15 6.94
N VAL A 23 -0.19 38.80 6.19
CA VAL A 23 -0.27 37.87 5.05
C VAL A 23 -0.64 36.47 5.52
N LEU A 24 -0.03 35.96 6.60
CA LEU A 24 -0.35 34.65 7.17
C LEU A 24 -1.79 34.58 7.68
N VAL A 25 -2.28 35.64 8.33
CA VAL A 25 -3.69 35.74 8.75
C VAL A 25 -4.62 35.77 7.54
N ALA A 26 -4.28 36.50 6.47
CA ALA A 26 -5.08 36.52 5.26
C ALA A 26 -5.15 35.15 4.56
N ILE A 27 -4.03 34.41 4.54
CA ILE A 27 -3.98 33.03 4.04
C ILE A 27 -4.82 32.12 4.94
N GLY A 28 -4.66 32.20 6.27
CA GLY A 28 -5.42 31.40 7.23
C GLY A 28 -6.93 31.65 7.13
N VAL A 29 -7.35 32.91 6.99
CA VAL A 29 -8.75 33.29 6.72
C VAL A 29 -9.20 32.80 5.36
N GLY A 30 -8.36 32.88 4.33
CA GLY A 30 -8.66 32.35 3.00
C GLY A 30 -8.87 30.84 2.99
N VAL A 31 -8.04 30.08 3.70
CA VAL A 31 -8.16 28.62 3.88
C VAL A 31 -9.39 28.28 4.70
N ALA A 32 -9.63 28.98 5.81
CA ALA A 32 -10.83 28.77 6.62
C ALA A 32 -12.10 29.06 5.81
N LEU A 33 -12.16 30.16 5.07
CA LEU A 33 -13.28 30.48 4.17
C LEU A 33 -13.44 29.45 3.05
N ARG A 34 -12.35 28.81 2.59
CA ARG A 34 -12.40 27.69 1.64
C ARG A 34 -12.88 26.38 2.30
N GLN A 35 -12.53 26.13 3.55
CA GLN A 35 -13.03 25.00 4.35
C GLN A 35 -14.52 25.17 4.71
N PHE A 36 -15.01 26.40 4.85
CA PHE A 36 -16.44 26.70 5.05
C PHE A 36 -17.26 26.75 3.75
N ARG A 37 -16.62 26.69 2.58
CA ARG A 37 -17.34 26.35 1.34
C ARG A 37 -17.60 24.86 1.36
N ILE A 38 -18.82 24.49 1.75
CA ILE A 38 -19.36 23.14 1.58
C ILE A 38 -19.00 22.69 0.16
N SER A 39 -18.23 21.62 0.04
CA SER A 39 -17.82 21.08 -1.26
C SER A 39 -19.08 20.78 -2.07
N ALA A 40 -19.07 21.13 -3.36
CA ALA A 40 -20.19 20.82 -4.25
C ALA A 40 -20.54 19.32 -4.24
N ALA A 41 -19.55 18.46 -3.94
CA ALA A 41 -19.72 17.03 -3.70
C ALA A 41 -20.62 16.68 -2.49
N VAL A 42 -20.59 17.46 -1.40
CA VAL A 42 -21.49 17.25 -0.24
C VAL A 42 -22.91 17.79 -0.52
N LEU A 43 -23.04 18.80 -1.39
CA LEU A 43 -24.35 19.22 -1.89
C LEU A 43 -24.95 18.20 -2.87
N ALA A 44 -24.14 17.57 -3.72
CA ALA A 44 -24.55 16.50 -4.64
C ALA A 44 -24.96 15.19 -3.93
N LEU A 45 -24.60 15.03 -2.65
CA LEU A 45 -25.05 13.93 -1.80
C LEU A 45 -26.42 14.20 -1.13
N ARG A 46 -27.09 15.32 -1.43
CA ARG A 46 -28.47 15.54 -0.99
C ARG A 46 -29.44 14.77 -1.92
N PRO A 47 -30.40 14.02 -1.35
CA PRO A 47 -31.29 13.13 -2.11
C PRO A 47 -32.22 13.85 -3.10
N GLU A 48 -32.28 15.19 -3.09
CA GLU A 48 -33.13 15.96 -4.01
C GLU A 48 -32.45 16.35 -5.34
N SER A 49 -31.13 16.13 -5.50
CA SER A 49 -30.40 16.57 -6.71
C SER A 49 -30.13 15.49 -7.77
N LEU A 50 -30.60 14.25 -7.58
CA LEU A 50 -30.39 13.13 -8.51
C LEU A 50 -31.58 12.87 -9.46
N HIS A 51 -32.48 13.82 -9.64
CA HIS A 51 -33.62 13.71 -10.59
C HIS A 51 -33.34 14.38 -11.95
N GLU A 52 -32.14 14.19 -12.51
CA GLU A 52 -31.92 14.43 -13.95
C GLU A 52 -31.33 13.18 -14.62
N GLU A 53 -32.23 12.50 -15.36
CA GLU A 53 -32.00 11.53 -16.44
C GLU A 53 -30.87 10.49 -16.27
N ALA A 54 -31.00 9.62 -15.27
CA ALA A 54 -30.47 8.26 -15.37
C ALA A 54 -31.65 7.28 -15.47
N GLY A 55 -31.67 6.44 -16.51
CA GLY A 55 -32.64 5.35 -16.65
C GLY A 55 -32.68 4.50 -15.38
N SER A 56 -33.83 3.90 -15.09
CA SER A 56 -34.06 3.10 -13.88
C SER A 56 -32.85 2.20 -13.58
N PRO A 57 -32.23 2.28 -12.38
CA PRO A 57 -31.06 1.48 -12.00
C PRO A 57 -31.30 -0.05 -11.95
N ALA A 58 -32.51 -0.50 -12.30
CA ALA A 58 -32.95 -1.88 -12.27
C ALA A 58 -32.58 -2.72 -13.53
N ASP A 59 -32.11 -2.08 -14.62
CA ASP A 59 -31.87 -2.79 -15.90
C ASP A 59 -30.40 -3.18 -16.16
N GLN A 60 -29.46 -2.76 -15.29
CA GLN A 60 -28.05 -3.12 -15.41
C GLN A 60 -27.70 -4.25 -14.44
N ALA A 61 -26.96 -5.25 -14.92
CA ALA A 61 -26.50 -6.35 -14.08
C ALA A 61 -25.60 -5.84 -12.94
N PRO A 62 -25.73 -6.38 -11.73
CA PRO A 62 -24.87 -6.00 -10.61
C PRO A 62 -23.41 -6.39 -10.90
N ILE A 63 -22.46 -5.59 -10.39
CA ILE A 63 -21.02 -5.84 -10.59
C ILE A 63 -20.49 -7.07 -9.86
N ILE A 64 -21.28 -7.65 -8.96
CA ILE A 64 -20.96 -8.85 -8.18
C ILE A 64 -22.19 -9.77 -8.06
N ASP A 65 -21.95 -11.05 -7.77
CA ASP A 65 -23.02 -11.99 -7.46
C ASP A 65 -23.65 -11.70 -6.09
N LEU A 66 -24.95 -11.43 -6.08
CA LEU A 66 -25.74 -11.10 -4.89
C LEU A 66 -26.48 -12.29 -4.29
N LYS A 67 -26.35 -13.50 -4.85
CA LYS A 67 -27.09 -14.67 -4.41
C LYS A 67 -26.88 -14.95 -2.92
N GLU A 68 -28.00 -15.10 -2.20
CA GLU A 68 -28.06 -15.38 -0.76
C GLU A 68 -27.49 -14.27 0.15
N SER A 69 -27.26 -13.07 -0.38
CA SER A 69 -26.85 -11.91 0.43
C SER A 69 -28.03 -11.13 1.03
N GLY A 70 -29.24 -11.25 0.48
CA GLY A 70 -30.35 -10.35 0.88
C GLY A 70 -30.06 -8.85 0.60
N MET A 71 -29.06 -8.56 -0.23
CA MET A 71 -28.70 -7.24 -0.71
C MET A 71 -29.22 -7.04 -2.12
N VAL A 72 -29.59 -5.80 -2.44
CA VAL A 72 -30.04 -5.37 -3.77
C VAL A 72 -29.22 -4.17 -4.24
N PRO A 73 -29.07 -3.97 -5.57
CA PRO A 73 -28.45 -2.75 -6.09
C PRO A 73 -29.12 -1.48 -5.54
N PHE A 74 -28.30 -0.57 -5.03
CA PHE A 74 -28.71 0.74 -4.51
C PHE A 74 -28.27 1.90 -5.41
N SER A 75 -27.22 1.70 -6.21
CA SER A 75 -26.78 2.60 -7.28
C SER A 75 -26.63 1.84 -8.60
N PRO A 76 -26.61 2.53 -9.75
CA PRO A 76 -26.09 1.93 -10.98
C PRO A 76 -24.60 1.55 -10.79
N PRO A 77 -24.10 0.57 -11.57
CA PRO A 77 -22.67 0.33 -11.74
C PRO A 77 -21.94 1.57 -12.27
N GLU A 78 -20.75 1.84 -11.74
CA GLU A 78 -19.82 2.84 -12.25
C GLU A 78 -18.52 2.15 -12.67
N HIS A 79 -17.90 2.62 -13.76
CA HIS A 79 -16.66 2.05 -14.30
C HIS A 79 -15.63 3.16 -14.54
N PHE A 80 -14.40 2.93 -14.09
CA PHE A 80 -13.28 3.86 -14.24
C PHE A 80 -12.08 3.17 -14.88
N THR A 81 -11.38 3.93 -15.72
CA THR A 81 -10.17 3.53 -16.45
C THR A 81 -8.97 4.26 -15.85
N PRO A 82 -7.72 3.96 -16.26
CA PRO A 82 -6.55 4.70 -15.76
C PRO A 82 -6.69 6.22 -15.94
N ASP A 83 -7.35 6.64 -17.01
CA ASP A 83 -7.55 8.05 -17.34
C ASP A 83 -8.65 8.73 -16.51
N THR A 84 -9.57 7.97 -15.91
CA THR A 84 -10.74 8.53 -15.17
C THR A 84 -10.76 8.16 -13.70
N LEU A 85 -9.81 7.35 -13.23
CA LEU A 85 -9.75 6.88 -11.83
C LEU A 85 -9.70 8.04 -10.82
N TYR A 86 -9.02 9.14 -11.17
CA TYR A 86 -8.91 10.32 -10.29
C TYR A 86 -10.28 10.92 -9.92
N GLU A 87 -11.29 10.74 -10.77
CA GLU A 87 -12.66 11.23 -10.53
C GLU A 87 -13.30 10.50 -9.34
N LYS A 88 -12.93 9.23 -9.11
CA LYS A 88 -13.46 8.44 -8.01
C LYS A 88 -12.66 8.55 -6.72
N ILE A 89 -11.32 8.62 -6.80
CA ILE A 89 -10.44 8.45 -5.63
C ILE A 89 -9.52 9.64 -5.30
N ASP A 90 -9.93 10.86 -5.66
CA ASP A 90 -9.44 12.18 -5.18
C ASP A 90 -7.99 12.20 -4.65
N GLY A 91 -7.02 12.12 -5.57
CA GLY A 91 -5.59 12.23 -5.26
C GLY A 91 -4.91 10.96 -4.75
N ARG A 92 -5.61 9.82 -4.67
CA ARG A 92 -5.01 8.52 -4.34
C ARG A 92 -4.71 7.64 -5.55
N ALA A 93 -5.03 8.09 -6.76
CA ALA A 93 -4.89 7.32 -7.99
C ALA A 93 -3.46 6.85 -8.25
N ASP A 94 -2.46 7.66 -7.91
CA ASP A 94 -1.04 7.37 -8.20
C ASP A 94 -0.57 6.03 -7.62
N LEU A 95 -1.05 5.65 -6.43
CA LEU A 95 -0.73 4.37 -5.81
C LEU A 95 -1.20 3.20 -6.70
N TYR A 96 -2.40 3.29 -7.25
CA TYR A 96 -3.00 2.23 -8.05
C TYR A 96 -2.37 2.21 -9.45
N LEU A 97 -2.22 3.39 -10.08
CA LEU A 97 -1.62 3.54 -11.39
C LEU A 97 -0.17 3.03 -11.41
N GLY A 98 0.63 3.43 -10.42
CA GLY A 98 2.01 2.96 -10.26
C GLY A 98 2.11 1.45 -9.99
N ALA A 99 1.07 0.86 -9.40
CA ALA A 99 0.98 -0.57 -9.17
C ALA A 99 0.40 -1.37 -10.36
N GLY A 100 0.14 -0.75 -11.50
CA GLY A 100 -0.34 -1.45 -12.71
C GLY A 100 -1.86 -1.63 -12.77
N PHE A 101 -2.61 -0.66 -12.25
CA PHE A 101 -4.08 -0.59 -12.35
C PHE A 101 -4.59 -0.73 -13.79
N VAL A 102 -5.63 -1.56 -13.96
CA VAL A 102 -6.30 -1.80 -15.24
C VAL A 102 -7.67 -1.12 -15.27
N SER A 103 -8.53 -1.39 -14.29
CA SER A 103 -9.88 -0.81 -14.21
C SER A 103 -10.47 -0.88 -12.81
N LEU A 104 -11.48 -0.06 -12.55
CA LEU A 104 -12.28 -0.09 -11.34
C LEU A 104 -13.76 -0.20 -11.71
N ALA A 105 -14.45 -1.21 -11.17
CA ALA A 105 -15.90 -1.25 -11.13
C ALA A 105 -16.38 -0.97 -9.71
N THR A 106 -17.40 -0.12 -9.54
CA THR A 106 -17.95 0.19 -8.22
C THR A 106 -19.46 0.33 -8.24
N GLN A 107 -20.10 -0.09 -7.15
CA GLN A 107 -21.54 -0.07 -6.99
C GLN A 107 -21.93 -0.10 -5.51
N ARG A 108 -23.02 0.58 -5.17
CA ARG A 108 -23.64 0.50 -3.85
C ARG A 108 -24.72 -0.57 -3.81
N PHE A 109 -24.76 -1.30 -2.71
CA PHE A 109 -25.80 -2.28 -2.41
C PHE A 109 -26.41 -1.98 -1.04
N ALA A 110 -27.72 -2.17 -0.92
CA ALA A 110 -28.45 -1.99 0.33
C ALA A 110 -29.27 -3.24 0.66
N PRO A 111 -29.56 -3.51 1.94
CA PRO A 111 -30.55 -4.51 2.31
C PRO A 111 -31.91 -4.24 1.64
N ASP A 112 -32.60 -5.28 1.20
CA ASP A 112 -33.88 -5.16 0.45
C ASP A 112 -34.96 -4.35 1.21
N HIS A 113 -34.94 -4.40 2.55
CA HIS A 113 -35.92 -3.74 3.41
C HIS A 113 -35.35 -2.58 4.25
N ALA A 114 -34.11 -2.14 4.01
CA ALA A 114 -33.48 -1.04 4.74
C ALA A 114 -32.51 -0.26 3.85
N ARG A 115 -32.96 0.88 3.32
CA ARG A 115 -32.19 1.73 2.38
C ARG A 115 -31.42 2.87 3.05
N ASP A 116 -31.46 2.97 4.37
CA ASP A 116 -30.69 3.92 5.17
C ASP A 116 -29.24 3.49 5.41
N ARG A 117 -28.93 2.21 5.15
CA ARG A 117 -27.58 1.64 5.19
C ARG A 117 -27.22 1.01 3.86
N TRP A 118 -25.97 1.15 3.46
CA TRP A 118 -25.45 0.54 2.24
C TRP A 118 -23.99 0.15 2.39
N VAL A 119 -23.52 -0.71 1.49
CA VAL A 119 -22.11 -1.01 1.26
C VAL A 119 -21.75 -0.57 -0.15
N GLU A 120 -20.66 0.17 -0.30
CA GLU A 120 -20.07 0.44 -1.60
C GLU A 120 -18.94 -0.55 -1.82
N VAL A 121 -19.02 -1.26 -2.94
CA VAL A 121 -18.05 -2.26 -3.35
C VAL A 121 -17.18 -1.66 -4.41
N PHE A 122 -15.87 -1.79 -4.24
CA PHE A 122 -14.86 -1.40 -5.20
C PHE A 122 -14.14 -2.67 -5.65
N VAL A 123 -14.18 -2.95 -6.95
CA VAL A 123 -13.47 -4.07 -7.57
C VAL A 123 -12.41 -3.48 -8.48
N TYR A 124 -11.18 -3.39 -7.96
CA TYR A 124 -10.01 -2.96 -8.71
C TYR A 124 -9.41 -4.18 -9.44
N ASP A 125 -9.37 -4.14 -10.76
CA ASP A 125 -8.52 -5.04 -11.54
C ASP A 125 -7.11 -4.44 -11.60
N MET A 126 -6.16 -5.13 -10.99
CA MET A 126 -4.75 -4.74 -10.95
C MET A 126 -3.90 -5.52 -11.97
N GLY A 127 -4.54 -6.29 -12.85
CA GLY A 127 -3.93 -7.06 -13.94
C GLY A 127 -3.15 -8.30 -13.49
N ARG A 128 -2.53 -8.28 -12.30
CA ARG A 128 -1.75 -9.39 -11.73
C ARG A 128 -1.97 -9.52 -10.22
N PRO A 129 -1.86 -10.74 -9.66
CA PRO A 129 -1.98 -10.93 -8.22
C PRO A 129 -0.95 -10.17 -7.37
N GLN A 130 0.28 -10.00 -7.87
CA GLN A 130 1.29 -9.22 -7.14
C GLN A 130 0.90 -7.75 -7.03
N ASN A 131 0.31 -7.18 -8.09
CA ASN A 131 -0.15 -5.80 -8.12
C ASN A 131 -1.31 -5.57 -7.14
N ALA A 132 -2.28 -6.50 -7.11
CA ALA A 132 -3.37 -6.48 -6.12
C ALA A 132 -2.84 -6.55 -4.69
N PHE A 133 -1.89 -7.44 -4.43
CA PHE A 133 -1.25 -7.55 -3.12
C PHE A 133 -0.46 -6.29 -2.74
N SER A 134 0.20 -5.64 -3.70
CA SER A 134 0.93 -4.39 -3.47
C SER A 134 0.00 -3.32 -2.92
N VAL A 135 -1.11 -3.02 -3.62
CA VAL A 135 -2.10 -2.05 -3.15
C VAL A 135 -2.71 -2.46 -1.81
N PHE A 136 -3.11 -3.73 -1.66
CA PHE A 136 -3.68 -4.26 -0.42
C PHE A 136 -2.77 -4.07 0.79
N SER A 137 -1.49 -4.41 0.64
CA SER A 137 -0.51 -4.35 1.73
C SER A 137 -0.10 -2.91 2.08
N MET A 138 -0.03 -2.02 1.09
CA MET A 138 0.28 -0.60 1.29
C MET A 138 -0.89 0.19 1.89
N GLN A 139 -2.14 -0.21 1.62
CA GLN A 139 -3.33 0.44 2.20
C GLN A 139 -3.71 -0.09 3.59
N ARG A 140 -3.03 -1.13 4.08
CA ARG A 140 -3.33 -1.71 5.39
C ARG A 140 -3.10 -0.69 6.49
N ARG A 141 -4.11 -0.49 7.34
CA ARG A 141 -4.05 0.41 8.48
C ARG A 141 -3.47 -0.31 9.70
N GLU A 142 -2.80 0.42 10.59
CA GLU A 142 -2.27 -0.14 11.85
C GLU A 142 -3.36 -0.75 12.73
N THR A 143 -4.58 -0.20 12.70
CA THR A 143 -5.73 -0.70 13.47
C THR A 143 -6.50 -1.83 12.78
N ALA A 144 -6.04 -2.27 11.60
CA ALA A 144 -6.68 -3.34 10.85
C ALA A 144 -6.57 -4.68 11.59
N ARG A 145 -7.63 -5.47 11.54
CA ARG A 145 -7.68 -6.83 12.09
C ARG A 145 -7.74 -7.82 10.95
N THR A 146 -6.85 -8.80 10.94
CA THR A 146 -6.91 -9.91 9.96
C THR A 146 -8.25 -10.62 10.05
N ASP A 147 -8.87 -10.85 8.90
CA ASP A 147 -10.09 -11.64 8.79
C ASP A 147 -9.74 -13.13 8.96
N ARG A 148 -10.54 -13.86 9.74
CA ARG A 148 -10.27 -15.27 10.06
C ARG A 148 -10.91 -16.25 9.08
N GLN A 149 -11.81 -15.77 8.23
CA GLN A 149 -12.61 -16.58 7.31
C GLN A 149 -12.15 -16.41 5.87
N LEU A 150 -11.60 -15.24 5.53
CA LEU A 150 -11.15 -14.91 4.18
C LEU A 150 -9.63 -14.78 4.14
N PRO A 151 -8.94 -15.52 3.24
CA PRO A 151 -7.50 -15.37 3.06
C PRO A 151 -7.18 -14.01 2.44
N ASN A 152 -5.99 -13.47 2.75
CA ASN A 152 -5.56 -12.12 2.35
C ASN A 152 -6.66 -11.06 2.51
N ALA A 153 -7.32 -11.06 3.66
CA ALA A 153 -8.33 -10.08 4.00
C ALA A 153 -8.09 -9.47 5.38
N TYR A 154 -8.45 -8.20 5.53
CA TYR A 154 -8.51 -7.53 6.82
C TYR A 154 -9.76 -6.67 6.94
N ARG A 155 -10.12 -6.36 8.17
CA ARG A 155 -11.26 -5.51 8.52
C ARG A 155 -10.82 -4.28 9.29
N THR A 156 -11.53 -3.20 9.04
CA THR A 156 -11.57 -2.02 9.92
C THR A 156 -12.91 -2.03 10.68
N GLU A 157 -13.34 -0.88 11.22
CA GLU A 157 -14.62 -0.76 11.91
C GLU A 157 -15.82 -0.96 10.96
N ASN A 158 -15.77 -0.38 9.77
CA ASN A 158 -16.89 -0.36 8.82
C ASN A 158 -16.56 -0.99 7.46
N ALA A 159 -15.35 -1.52 7.25
CA ALA A 159 -14.94 -2.03 5.94
C ALA A 159 -14.19 -3.36 6.00
N LEU A 160 -14.25 -4.08 4.89
CA LEU A 160 -13.40 -5.24 4.58
C LEU A 160 -12.56 -4.92 3.36
N PHE A 161 -11.30 -5.35 3.37
CA PHE A 161 -10.37 -5.24 2.27
C PHE A 161 -9.81 -6.63 1.98
N MET A 162 -9.71 -7.02 0.72
CA MET A 162 -9.09 -8.30 0.37
C MET A 162 -8.44 -8.33 -1.00
N THR A 163 -7.69 -9.40 -1.27
CA THR A 163 -7.22 -9.71 -2.62
C THR A 163 -7.77 -11.05 -3.10
N ARG A 164 -7.98 -11.15 -4.41
CA ARG A 164 -8.42 -12.36 -5.08
C ARG A 164 -7.89 -12.41 -6.51
N GLY A 165 -6.88 -13.23 -6.77
CA GLY A 165 -6.22 -13.23 -8.07
C GLY A 165 -5.73 -11.80 -8.40
N PRO A 166 -6.02 -11.25 -9.59
CA PRO A 166 -5.63 -9.89 -9.96
C PRO A 166 -6.48 -8.80 -9.29
N TYR A 167 -7.50 -9.16 -8.51
CA TYR A 167 -8.43 -8.19 -7.94
C TYR A 167 -8.01 -7.74 -6.54
N TYR A 168 -7.98 -6.44 -6.34
CA TYR A 168 -8.02 -5.81 -5.02
C TYR A 168 -9.43 -5.29 -4.76
N LEU A 169 -9.98 -5.58 -3.59
CA LEU A 169 -11.36 -5.29 -3.26
C LEU A 169 -11.49 -4.49 -1.98
N GLU A 170 -12.41 -3.52 -1.99
CA GLU A 170 -12.85 -2.78 -0.82
C GLU A 170 -14.38 -2.89 -0.70
N TRP A 171 -14.87 -3.29 0.47
CA TRP A 171 -16.28 -3.21 0.84
C TRP A 171 -16.40 -2.21 1.97
N ILE A 172 -16.97 -1.04 1.69
CA ILE A 172 -17.08 0.05 2.64
C ILE A 172 -18.54 0.23 3.02
N GLY A 173 -18.88 -0.15 4.25
CA GLY A 173 -20.20 0.07 4.82
C GLY A 173 -20.39 1.52 5.27
N THR A 174 -21.64 1.98 5.24
CA THR A 174 -22.05 3.28 5.83
C THR A 174 -21.72 3.38 7.32
N ASP A 175 -21.75 2.25 8.04
CA ASP A 175 -21.42 2.14 9.45
C ASP A 175 -20.79 0.77 9.80
N GLY A 176 -20.40 0.59 11.06
CA GLY A 176 -19.86 -0.67 11.59
C GLY A 176 -20.92 -1.63 12.13
N ALA A 177 -22.19 -1.51 11.72
CA ALA A 177 -23.25 -2.34 12.28
C ALA A 177 -23.01 -3.84 12.01
N PRO A 178 -23.23 -4.74 12.99
CA PRO A 178 -22.94 -6.17 12.83
C PRO A 178 -23.63 -6.82 11.63
N VAL A 179 -24.88 -6.44 11.34
CA VAL A 179 -25.64 -6.94 10.19
C VAL A 179 -24.95 -6.58 8.87
N LEU A 180 -24.47 -5.33 8.73
CA LEU A 180 -23.79 -4.90 7.51
C LEU A 180 -22.44 -5.60 7.36
N GLN A 181 -21.72 -5.81 8.47
CA GLN A 181 -20.45 -6.55 8.48
C GLN A 181 -20.61 -8.03 8.11
N GLU A 182 -21.70 -8.67 8.52
CA GLU A 182 -22.06 -10.02 8.12
C GLU A 182 -22.35 -10.09 6.61
N GLN A 183 -23.12 -9.14 6.08
CA GLN A 183 -23.41 -9.08 4.65
C GLN A 183 -22.18 -8.84 3.79
N ILE A 184 -21.28 -7.96 4.23
CA ILE A 184 -19.97 -7.78 3.62
C ILE A 184 -19.21 -9.12 3.55
N GLY A 185 -19.23 -9.91 4.64
CA GLY A 185 -18.61 -11.22 4.66
C GLY A 185 -19.23 -12.22 3.68
N ILE A 186 -20.55 -12.21 3.51
CA ILE A 186 -21.25 -13.06 2.54
C ILE A 186 -20.86 -12.67 1.11
N LEU A 187 -20.93 -11.38 0.77
CA LEU A 187 -20.56 -10.88 -0.55
C LEU A 187 -19.10 -11.16 -0.89
N ALA A 188 -18.17 -10.96 0.05
CA ALA A 188 -16.75 -11.23 -0.16
C ALA A 188 -16.43 -12.72 -0.37
N ARG A 189 -17.10 -13.62 0.37
CA ARG A 189 -17.01 -15.08 0.13
C ARG A 189 -17.55 -15.45 -1.25
N ARG A 190 -18.71 -14.91 -1.64
CA ARG A 190 -19.28 -15.13 -2.98
C ARG A 190 -18.36 -14.67 -4.09
N PHE A 191 -17.76 -13.49 -3.94
CA PHE A 191 -16.75 -13.02 -4.88
C PHE A 191 -15.59 -14.02 -4.99
N SER A 192 -15.10 -14.52 -3.85
CA SER A 192 -14.01 -15.51 -3.83
C SER A 192 -14.38 -16.82 -4.54
N ASP A 193 -15.58 -17.35 -4.26
CA ASP A 193 -16.07 -18.61 -4.85
C ASP A 193 -16.22 -18.51 -6.37
N THR A 194 -16.75 -17.38 -6.85
CA THR A 194 -16.94 -17.12 -8.29
C THR A 194 -15.64 -16.82 -9.04
N HIS A 195 -14.56 -16.49 -8.33
CA HIS A 195 -13.25 -16.16 -8.90
C HIS A 195 -12.19 -17.20 -8.51
N GLY A 196 -12.57 -18.48 -8.47
CA GLY A 196 -11.66 -19.63 -8.35
C GLY A 196 -11.52 -20.25 -6.96
N GLY A 197 -12.35 -19.86 -5.96
CA GLY A 197 -12.41 -20.49 -4.62
C GLY A 197 -11.17 -20.28 -3.73
N ALA A 198 -11.28 -20.49 -2.42
CA ALA A 198 -10.23 -20.12 -1.45
C ALA A 198 -8.92 -20.93 -1.55
N ASP A 199 -8.03 -20.61 -2.50
CA ASP A 199 -6.63 -20.98 -2.39
C ASP A 199 -6.02 -20.32 -1.15
N ALA A 200 -5.10 -21.03 -0.50
CA ALA A 200 -4.28 -20.48 0.56
C ALA A 200 -3.48 -19.32 -0.04
N ALA A 201 -3.94 -18.10 0.18
CA ALA A 201 -3.28 -16.93 -0.36
C ALA A 201 -1.97 -16.74 0.39
N VAL A 202 -0.87 -17.26 -0.17
CA VAL A 202 0.47 -17.01 0.35
C VAL A 202 0.82 -15.59 -0.08
N ALA A 203 1.12 -14.73 0.90
CA ALA A 203 1.63 -13.39 0.62
C ALA A 203 2.84 -13.50 -0.33
N PRO A 204 2.84 -12.81 -1.48
CA PRO A 204 3.98 -12.77 -2.37
C PRO A 204 5.28 -12.48 -1.59
N GLY A 205 6.30 -13.30 -1.82
CA GLY A 205 7.60 -13.16 -1.15
C GLY A 205 7.60 -13.58 0.33
N ALA A 206 6.61 -14.34 0.81
CA ALA A 206 6.57 -14.79 2.21
C ALA A 206 7.85 -15.49 2.68
N SER A 207 8.48 -16.27 1.79
CA SER A 207 9.73 -17.00 2.03
C SER A 207 10.99 -16.15 1.97
N LEU A 208 10.93 -14.88 1.56
CA LEU A 208 12.11 -14.02 1.40
C LEU A 208 12.69 -13.53 2.73
N PHE A 209 11.91 -13.67 3.81
CA PHE A 209 12.23 -13.06 5.10
C PHE A 209 12.38 -14.14 6.19
N PRO A 210 13.41 -14.03 7.07
CA PRO A 210 13.53 -14.92 8.21
C PRO A 210 12.43 -14.67 9.25
N ASP A 211 11.87 -15.72 9.84
CA ASP A 211 10.73 -15.59 10.77
C ASP A 211 11.09 -14.95 12.13
N ALA A 212 12.37 -15.05 12.55
CA ALA A 212 12.80 -14.63 13.87
C ALA A 212 12.70 -13.11 14.08
N GLY A 213 11.74 -12.67 14.89
CA GLY A 213 11.50 -11.26 15.20
C GLY A 213 10.59 -10.54 14.20
N LEU A 214 10.06 -11.26 13.21
CA LEU A 214 9.16 -10.72 12.21
C LEU A 214 7.83 -10.27 12.84
N SER A 215 7.43 -9.03 12.59
CA SER A 215 6.14 -8.50 13.05
C SER A 215 5.00 -9.12 12.24
N PRO A 216 3.94 -9.62 12.88
CA PRO A 216 2.75 -10.13 12.19
C PRO A 216 2.16 -9.06 11.27
N ASP A 217 1.61 -9.49 10.13
CA ASP A 217 0.89 -8.63 9.18
C ASP A 217 1.69 -7.41 8.65
N SER A 218 3.02 -7.41 8.80
CA SER A 218 3.90 -6.30 8.39
C SER A 218 4.48 -6.43 6.98
N ARG A 219 4.19 -7.53 6.29
CA ARG A 219 4.70 -7.79 4.95
C ARG A 219 4.00 -6.89 3.94
N GLN A 220 4.80 -6.20 3.11
CA GLN A 220 4.29 -5.39 2.01
C GLN A 220 5.05 -5.68 0.71
N LEU A 221 4.44 -5.27 -0.39
CA LEU A 221 5.07 -5.25 -1.70
C LEU A 221 4.91 -3.85 -2.30
N ILE A 222 6.02 -3.23 -2.67
CA ILE A 222 6.07 -1.97 -3.40
C ILE A 222 6.48 -2.31 -4.83
N THR A 223 5.56 -2.15 -5.77
CA THR A 223 5.74 -2.56 -7.17
C THR A 223 6.61 -1.60 -7.96
N ALA A 224 6.66 -0.31 -7.60
CA ALA A 224 7.46 0.71 -8.28
C ALA A 224 7.89 1.83 -7.32
N ASN A 225 9.01 2.50 -7.64
CA ASN A 225 9.49 3.71 -6.96
C ASN A 225 9.68 3.56 -5.44
N ALA A 226 10.09 2.37 -4.97
CA ALA A 226 10.28 2.16 -3.55
C ALA A 226 11.33 3.11 -2.98
N PHE A 227 11.05 3.64 -1.79
CA PHE A 227 11.92 4.59 -1.08
C PHE A 227 12.26 5.86 -1.88
N GLY A 228 11.41 6.22 -2.87
CA GLY A 228 11.63 7.38 -3.72
C GLY A 228 12.70 7.19 -4.79
N TYR A 229 13.17 5.97 -5.04
CA TYR A 229 14.14 5.67 -6.09
C TYR A 229 13.48 4.88 -7.23
N GLU A 230 13.45 5.49 -8.42
CA GLU A 230 12.69 5.01 -9.58
C GLU A 230 13.04 3.58 -10.01
N GLN A 231 14.31 3.19 -9.83
CA GLN A 231 14.80 1.87 -10.22
C GLN A 231 14.46 0.76 -9.21
N LEU A 232 13.95 1.09 -8.03
CA LEU A 232 13.49 0.11 -7.05
C LEU A 232 12.04 -0.28 -7.30
N ASP A 233 11.87 -1.19 -8.25
CA ASP A 233 10.62 -1.93 -8.45
C ASP A 233 10.63 -3.26 -7.66
N ASN A 234 9.45 -3.84 -7.48
CA ASN A 234 9.26 -5.16 -6.87
C ASN A 234 10.00 -5.36 -5.53
N ILE A 235 9.91 -4.37 -4.65
CA ILE A 235 10.50 -4.41 -3.31
C ILE A 235 9.50 -5.01 -2.34
N HIS A 236 9.79 -6.21 -1.85
CA HIS A 236 9.11 -6.75 -0.69
C HIS A 236 9.69 -6.10 0.56
N THR A 237 8.84 -5.74 1.52
CA THR A 237 9.26 -5.23 2.82
C THR A 237 8.63 -6.04 3.94
N ALA A 238 9.28 -6.03 5.10
CA ALA A 238 8.79 -6.67 6.30
C ALA A 238 9.27 -5.92 7.55
N GLY A 239 8.35 -5.71 8.50
CA GLY A 239 8.63 -5.10 9.78
C GLY A 239 9.19 -6.11 10.78
N TYR A 240 10.20 -5.72 11.54
CA TYR A 240 10.82 -6.53 12.59
C TYR A 240 10.82 -5.80 13.92
N LEU A 241 10.73 -6.56 15.01
CA LEU A 241 10.95 -6.08 16.36
C LEU A 241 12.15 -6.82 16.96
N ILE A 242 13.30 -6.15 17.03
CA ILE A 242 14.54 -6.70 17.58
C ILE A 242 14.91 -5.90 18.83
N HIS A 243 14.91 -6.55 19.99
CA HIS A 243 15.22 -5.91 21.28
C HIS A 243 14.39 -4.63 21.56
N GLY A 244 13.14 -4.59 21.11
CA GLY A 244 12.26 -3.44 21.27
C GLY A 244 12.43 -2.34 20.22
N VAL A 245 13.34 -2.52 19.25
CA VAL A 245 13.55 -1.59 18.12
C VAL A 245 12.77 -2.09 16.91
N HIS A 246 11.96 -1.20 16.33
CA HIS A 246 11.28 -1.44 15.05
C HIS A 246 12.25 -1.23 13.90
N LEU A 247 12.27 -2.20 12.97
CA LEU A 247 13.14 -2.18 11.80
C LEU A 247 12.33 -2.58 10.56
N THR A 248 12.76 -2.11 9.39
CA THR A 248 12.19 -2.51 8.10
C THR A 248 13.25 -3.24 7.29
N ALA A 249 13.05 -4.53 7.04
CA ALA A 249 13.84 -5.27 6.05
C ALA A 249 13.21 -5.07 4.66
N PHE A 250 14.05 -5.09 3.62
CA PHE A 250 13.57 -5.15 2.24
C PHE A 250 14.33 -6.19 1.43
N VAL A 251 13.64 -6.81 0.48
CA VAL A 251 14.20 -7.79 -0.46
C VAL A 251 13.56 -7.60 -1.83
N SER A 252 14.34 -7.77 -2.88
CA SER A 252 13.84 -7.86 -4.24
C SER A 252 14.61 -8.93 -5.02
N GLU A 253 13.87 -9.90 -5.53
CA GLU A 253 14.40 -10.92 -6.43
C GLU A 253 14.59 -10.33 -7.82
N ARG A 254 15.81 -10.49 -8.35
CA ARG A 254 16.20 -10.03 -9.69
C ARG A 254 16.45 -11.22 -10.59
N LYS A 255 16.51 -10.93 -11.89
CA LYS A 255 16.70 -11.95 -12.93
C LYS A 255 17.92 -12.86 -12.67
N ASN A 256 18.98 -12.30 -12.11
CA ASN A 256 20.22 -13.01 -11.79
C ASN A 256 21.05 -12.19 -10.79
N ALA A 257 22.19 -12.75 -10.38
CA ALA A 257 23.08 -12.11 -9.43
C ALA A 257 23.65 -10.78 -9.92
N ASP A 258 24.05 -10.68 -11.19
CA ASP A 258 24.59 -9.45 -11.76
C ASP A 258 23.57 -8.31 -11.71
N ALA A 259 22.31 -8.59 -12.02
CA ALA A 259 21.22 -7.61 -11.94
C ALA A 259 20.95 -7.16 -10.50
N ALA A 260 21.00 -8.08 -9.53
CA ALA A 260 20.87 -7.76 -8.11
C ALA A 260 22.01 -6.86 -7.61
N THR A 261 23.25 -7.21 -7.95
CA THR A 261 24.44 -6.43 -7.60
C THR A 261 24.42 -5.05 -8.23
N ALA A 262 24.12 -4.96 -9.54
CA ALA A 262 24.07 -3.69 -10.25
C ALA A 262 23.04 -2.73 -9.63
N LEU A 263 21.86 -3.22 -9.25
CA LEU A 263 20.85 -2.38 -8.62
C LEU A 263 21.23 -2.00 -7.18
N ALA A 264 21.83 -2.91 -6.42
CA ALA A 264 22.34 -2.61 -5.08
C ALA A 264 23.41 -1.51 -5.12
N ASP A 265 24.35 -1.61 -6.07
CA ASP A 265 25.37 -0.60 -6.31
C ASP A 265 24.77 0.75 -6.69
N SER A 266 23.82 0.76 -7.64
CA SER A 266 23.19 2.00 -8.10
C SER A 266 22.40 2.70 -6.99
N TYR A 267 21.68 1.93 -6.17
CA TYR A 267 20.98 2.48 -5.01
C TYR A 267 21.95 3.06 -3.97
N ARG A 268 23.02 2.33 -3.61
CA ARG A 268 24.06 2.85 -2.70
C ARG A 268 24.70 4.14 -3.22
N GLN A 269 25.03 4.19 -4.51
CA GLN A 269 25.60 5.39 -5.13
C GLN A 269 24.64 6.57 -5.09
N THR A 270 23.34 6.32 -5.29
CA THR A 270 22.30 7.33 -5.19
C THR A 270 22.19 7.89 -3.77
N LEU A 271 22.20 7.02 -2.75
CA LEU A 271 22.21 7.44 -1.35
C LEU A 271 23.41 8.33 -1.03
N LEU A 272 24.61 7.93 -1.46
CA LEU A 272 25.84 8.74 -1.29
C LEU A 272 25.73 10.09 -2.02
N ALA A 273 25.17 10.11 -3.23
CA ALA A 273 24.96 11.35 -3.99
C ALA A 273 23.95 12.29 -3.31
N TYR A 274 23.01 11.74 -2.54
CA TYR A 274 22.05 12.49 -1.72
C TYR A 274 22.58 12.87 -0.33
N GLY A 275 23.89 12.65 -0.09
CA GLY A 275 24.57 13.08 1.13
C GLY A 275 24.60 12.03 2.23
N ALA A 276 24.37 10.76 1.91
CA ALA A 276 24.64 9.68 2.86
C ALA A 276 26.15 9.59 3.14
N ASP A 277 26.50 9.34 4.40
CA ASP A 277 27.88 9.09 4.82
C ASP A 277 28.06 7.62 5.15
N ALA A 278 29.25 7.07 4.88
CA ALA A 278 29.59 5.75 5.41
C ALA A 278 29.65 5.84 6.94
N ALA A 279 28.80 5.08 7.63
CA ALA A 279 28.77 5.07 9.08
C ALA A 279 30.10 4.55 9.64
N SER A 280 30.55 5.10 10.77
CA SER A 280 31.75 4.63 11.48
C SER A 280 31.51 3.31 12.26
N ALA A 281 30.58 2.49 11.78
CA ALA A 281 30.22 1.21 12.37
C ALA A 281 30.94 0.06 11.64
N PRO A 282 31.22 -1.06 12.32
CA PRO A 282 31.67 -2.28 11.65
C PRO A 282 30.68 -2.70 10.55
N PRO A 283 31.16 -3.31 9.45
CA PRO A 283 30.29 -3.79 8.39
C PRO A 283 29.24 -4.75 8.97
N ALA A 284 27.98 -4.49 8.64
CA ALA A 284 26.82 -5.23 9.16
C ALA A 284 26.72 -6.66 8.58
N VAL A 285 27.24 -6.81 7.37
CA VAL A 285 27.41 -8.05 6.61
C VAL A 285 28.80 -7.96 5.99
N ASP A 286 29.52 -9.07 5.82
CA ASP A 286 30.89 -9.05 5.27
C ASP A 286 31.00 -8.18 4.00
N GLY A 287 31.82 -7.12 4.09
CA GLY A 287 32.07 -6.19 2.98
C GLY A 287 30.98 -5.15 2.72
N VAL A 288 29.91 -5.10 3.50
CA VAL A 288 28.78 -4.17 3.32
C VAL A 288 28.86 -3.05 4.37
N ALA A 289 29.14 -1.84 3.90
CA ALA A 289 29.10 -0.65 4.72
C ALA A 289 27.66 -0.23 5.03
N MET A 290 27.43 0.25 6.25
CA MET A 290 26.20 0.94 6.63
C MET A 290 26.28 2.39 6.17
N LEU A 291 25.20 2.91 5.58
CA LEU A 291 25.09 4.28 5.12
C LEU A 291 24.19 5.06 6.08
N GLN A 292 24.66 6.18 6.59
CA GLN A 292 23.87 7.07 7.43
C GLN A 292 23.23 8.16 6.58
N VAL A 293 21.91 8.30 6.67
CA VAL A 293 21.11 9.34 6.01
C VAL A 293 20.40 10.13 7.10
N PHE A 294 20.87 11.35 7.39
CA PHE A 294 20.44 12.12 8.56
C PHE A 294 20.58 11.31 9.88
N ASP A 295 19.45 11.02 10.54
CA ASP A 295 19.38 10.29 11.81
C ASP A 295 19.03 8.81 11.63
N THR A 296 18.92 8.33 10.39
CA THR A 296 18.61 6.94 10.07
C THR A 296 19.73 6.26 9.31
N MET A 297 19.67 4.93 9.28
CA MET A 297 20.69 4.07 8.70
C MET A 297 20.07 3.17 7.64
N GLU A 298 20.77 3.09 6.51
CA GLU A 298 20.51 2.21 5.39
C GLU A 298 21.60 1.14 5.32
N ILE A 299 21.18 -0.11 5.10
CA ILE A 299 22.09 -1.21 4.75
C ILE A 299 21.59 -1.78 3.45
N VAL A 300 22.44 -1.85 2.43
CA VAL A 300 22.08 -2.35 1.10
C VAL A 300 23.12 -3.35 0.63
N PHE A 301 22.70 -4.56 0.27
CA PHE A 301 23.57 -5.63 -0.20
C PHE A 301 22.89 -6.50 -1.27
N SER A 302 23.67 -7.38 -1.90
CA SER A 302 23.16 -8.42 -2.79
C SER A 302 23.62 -9.79 -2.34
N ARG A 303 22.77 -10.82 -2.50
CA ARG A 303 23.08 -12.22 -2.21
C ARG A 303 22.42 -13.10 -3.28
N GLY A 304 23.22 -13.75 -4.12
CA GLY A 304 22.70 -14.45 -5.31
C GLY A 304 21.85 -13.49 -6.15
N SER A 305 20.67 -13.91 -6.60
CA SER A 305 19.71 -13.10 -7.36
C SER A 305 18.96 -12.05 -6.53
N TYR A 306 19.25 -11.89 -5.24
CA TYR A 306 18.50 -10.98 -4.37
C TYR A 306 19.25 -9.68 -4.10
N LEU A 307 18.58 -8.54 -4.31
CA LEU A 307 18.88 -7.27 -3.65
C LEU A 307 18.21 -7.30 -2.28
N ALA A 308 18.90 -6.90 -1.21
CA ALA A 308 18.31 -6.89 0.12
C ALA A 308 18.93 -5.82 1.03
N GLY A 309 18.27 -5.55 2.14
CA GLY A 309 18.75 -4.54 3.06
C GLY A 309 17.84 -4.24 4.25
N VAL A 310 18.23 -3.20 4.97
CA VAL A 310 17.47 -2.60 6.07
C VAL A 310 17.31 -1.12 5.76
N HIS A 311 16.06 -0.64 5.85
CA HIS A 311 15.66 0.71 5.49
C HIS A 311 15.31 1.53 6.73
N GLU A 312 15.76 2.80 6.75
CA GLU A 312 15.48 3.83 7.76
C GLU A 312 15.62 3.36 9.22
N ALA A 313 16.62 2.53 9.53
CA ALA A 313 16.82 2.06 10.89
C ALA A 313 17.34 3.16 11.81
N THR A 314 16.84 3.22 13.05
CA THR A 314 17.28 4.20 14.06
C THR A 314 18.32 3.64 15.04
N ASP A 315 18.64 2.34 14.96
CA ASP A 315 19.62 1.68 15.80
C ASP A 315 20.57 0.81 14.96
N ALA A 316 21.87 1.14 14.99
CA ALA A 316 22.87 0.49 14.15
C ALA A 316 23.09 -0.98 14.53
N THR A 317 23.01 -1.31 15.82
CA THR A 317 23.24 -2.68 16.30
C THR A 317 22.10 -3.59 15.86
N ALA A 318 20.87 -3.14 16.06
CA ALA A 318 19.68 -3.88 15.66
C ALA A 318 19.60 -4.03 14.13
N ALA A 319 19.94 -2.97 13.37
CA ALA A 319 20.01 -3.02 11.92
C ALA A 319 21.05 -4.04 11.43
N ALA A 320 22.24 -4.06 12.04
CA ALA A 320 23.29 -5.02 11.68
C ALA A 320 22.87 -6.48 11.97
N ILE A 321 22.22 -6.74 13.11
CA ILE A 321 21.68 -8.06 13.44
C ILE A 321 20.66 -8.51 12.39
N LEU A 322 19.74 -7.63 11.98
CA LEU A 322 18.73 -7.96 10.98
C LEU A 322 19.36 -8.21 9.61
N ALA A 323 20.29 -7.36 9.17
CA ALA A 323 20.97 -7.51 7.89
C ALA A 323 21.74 -8.84 7.79
N GLN A 324 22.44 -9.24 8.86
CA GLN A 324 23.15 -10.52 8.92
C GLN A 324 22.19 -11.71 8.83
N ARG A 325 21.10 -11.72 9.62
CA ARG A 325 20.08 -12.77 9.56
C ARG A 325 19.45 -12.88 8.18
N LEU A 326 19.19 -11.73 7.55
CA LEU A 326 18.62 -11.67 6.21
C LEU A 326 19.60 -12.22 5.17
N ALA A 327 20.89 -11.87 5.25
CA ALA A 327 21.91 -12.39 4.35
C ALA A 327 22.06 -13.91 4.45
N GLU A 328 22.09 -14.47 5.67
CA GLU A 328 22.15 -15.92 5.92
C GLU A 328 20.91 -16.64 5.38
N HIS A 329 19.73 -16.07 5.60
CA HIS A 329 18.46 -16.61 5.11
C HIS A 329 18.44 -16.70 3.57
N LEU A 330 18.83 -15.62 2.89
CA LEU A 330 18.88 -15.57 1.42
C LEU A 330 19.96 -16.47 0.83
N GLU A 331 21.08 -16.66 1.53
CA GLU A 331 22.10 -17.65 1.14
C GLU A 331 21.53 -19.08 1.19
N GLY A 332 20.74 -19.40 2.22
CA GLY A 332 20.03 -20.68 2.32
C GLY A 332 19.06 -20.93 1.16
N LEU A 333 18.44 -19.90 0.60
CA LEU A 333 17.54 -20.00 -0.57
C LEU A 333 18.28 -20.20 -1.90
N THR A 334 19.58 -19.90 -1.96
CA THR A 334 20.40 -19.99 -3.19
C THR A 334 21.33 -21.20 -3.21
N GLY A 335 21.50 -21.89 -2.07
CA GLY A 335 22.32 -23.09 -1.94
C GLY A 335 21.71 -24.35 -2.59
N PRO A 336 22.47 -25.46 -2.69
CA PRO A 336 22.04 -26.72 -3.33
C PRO A 336 20.86 -27.45 -2.66
N HIS A 337 20.26 -26.85 -1.61
CA HIS A 337 19.06 -27.32 -0.93
C HIS A 337 17.87 -26.36 -1.09
N ALA A 338 17.94 -25.43 -2.04
CA ALA A 338 16.85 -24.53 -2.39
C ALA A 338 15.59 -25.34 -2.75
N PRO A 339 14.40 -24.98 -2.22
CA PRO A 339 13.15 -25.54 -2.71
C PRO A 339 13.02 -25.24 -4.21
N PRO A 340 12.50 -26.17 -5.03
CA PRO A 340 12.41 -25.96 -6.47
C PRO A 340 11.61 -24.67 -6.77
N PRO A 341 11.98 -23.92 -7.82
CA PRO A 341 11.25 -22.73 -8.24
C PRO A 341 9.77 -23.06 -8.40
N GLN A 342 8.88 -22.23 -7.84
CA GLN A 342 7.46 -22.32 -8.15
C GLN A 342 7.30 -21.95 -9.63
N GLU A 343 6.98 -22.95 -10.46
CA GLU A 343 6.75 -22.76 -11.88
C GLU A 343 5.69 -21.68 -12.09
N ILE A 344 6.10 -20.61 -12.77
CA ILE A 344 5.21 -19.59 -13.30
C ILE A 344 4.46 -20.32 -14.40
N GLY A 345 3.19 -20.67 -14.15
CA GLY A 345 2.37 -21.42 -15.10
C GLY A 345 2.29 -20.70 -16.44
N GLU A 346 3.07 -21.18 -17.41
CA GLU A 346 2.86 -20.87 -18.81
C GLU A 346 1.54 -21.53 -19.23
N ALA A 347 0.65 -20.72 -19.78
CA ALA A 347 -0.60 -21.18 -20.35
C ALA A 347 -0.28 -22.18 -21.47
N GLU A 348 -0.65 -23.45 -21.27
CA GLU A 348 -0.66 -24.44 -22.34
C GLU A 348 -1.69 -24.01 -23.40
N GLU A 349 -1.16 -23.42 -24.46
CA GLU A 349 -1.81 -23.20 -25.74
C GLU A 349 -2.12 -24.58 -26.36
N ASN A 350 -3.32 -25.09 -26.10
CA ASN A 350 -3.74 -26.37 -26.66
C ASN A 350 -4.16 -26.19 -28.12
N LYS A 351 -3.20 -26.38 -29.03
CA LYS A 351 -3.40 -26.53 -30.48
C LYS A 351 -3.41 -28.01 -30.86
N GLU A 352 -4.57 -28.45 -31.33
CA GLU A 352 -4.77 -29.35 -32.48
C GLU A 352 -4.15 -30.77 -32.51
N GLN A 353 -5.06 -31.75 -32.64
CA GLN A 353 -5.03 -32.98 -33.48
C GLN A 353 -5.16 -34.32 -32.75
N GLN A 354 -6.39 -34.84 -32.69
CA GLN A 354 -6.81 -36.01 -33.49
C GLN A 354 -8.32 -36.19 -33.50
#